data_AF-A0A931XF80-F1
#
_entry.id   AF-A0A931XF80-F1
#
_cell.length_a   1.000
_cell.length_b   1.000
_cell.length_c   1.000
_cell.angle_alpha   90.00
_cell.angle_beta   90.00
_cell.angle_gamma   90.00
#
_symmetry.space_group_name_H-M   'P 1'
#
loop_
_entity.id
_entity.type
_entity.pdbx_description
1 polymer ?
#
loop_
_entity_poly.entity_id
_entity_poly.type
_entity_poly.pdbx_seq_one_letter_code
_entity_poly.pdbx_strand_id
1 'polypeptide(L)'
;MHKFKKTAVILMIFVLPTIAIGQEKEFKKVKELIDKNLKETVNTNDFIITIRKIFTLSQDLKGNYPESPLGYYASSFYFERTNINVDSAFFQMKIANDQFNKLDEKNQQKLCDKFNLCKETFTNNLDSLSVISLANYCSNQRSDEVKKFLNKYPQGIESYNIALQIYEKLRFREILQSNDLNLYSKFFIEFPNSKYSDSLNAKIEQLIIMFCQGVPIGLILRTI
;
A
#
# COMPACT_ATOMS: atom_id res chain seq x y z
N MET A 1 -16.91 62.76 2.01
CA MET A 1 -16.72 62.23 3.38
C MET A 1 -17.34 60.86 3.49
N HIS A 2 -16.55 59.79 3.39
CA HIS A 2 -16.51 58.68 4.35
C HIS A 2 -15.55 57.59 3.84
N LYS A 3 -14.53 57.32 4.66
CA LYS A 3 -13.53 56.26 4.52
C LYS A 3 -14.22 54.89 4.69
N PHE A 4 -13.89 53.90 3.87
CA PHE A 4 -13.71 52.52 4.35
C PHE A 4 -12.61 51.78 3.54
N LYS A 5 -11.45 51.71 4.19
CA LYS A 5 -10.46 50.62 4.28
C LYS A 5 -10.20 49.75 3.04
N LYS A 6 -8.99 49.95 2.49
CA LYS A 6 -8.12 48.92 1.92
C LYS A 6 -8.07 47.71 2.86
N THR A 7 -8.41 46.51 2.39
CA THR A 7 -8.06 45.26 3.07
C THR A 7 -7.74 44.19 2.04
N ALA A 8 -6.43 44.04 1.81
CA ALA A 8 -5.71 42.80 1.56
C ALA A 8 -6.40 41.72 0.70
N VAL A 9 -6.32 41.90 -0.61
CA VAL A 9 -6.06 40.78 -1.53
C VAL A 9 -4.54 40.71 -1.63
N ILE A 10 -3.91 39.75 -0.96
CA ILE A 10 -2.54 39.21 -1.13
C ILE A 10 -2.22 38.47 0.18
N LEU A 11 -2.46 37.15 0.21
CA LEU A 11 -1.61 36.15 0.89
C LEU A 11 -2.18 34.75 0.59
N MET A 12 -1.95 34.24 -0.63
CA MET A 12 -2.27 32.84 -0.96
C MET A 12 -1.08 32.12 -1.60
N ILE A 13 0.15 32.58 -1.35
CA ILE A 13 1.38 31.95 -1.83
C ILE A 13 2.43 32.17 -0.73
N PHE A 14 3.21 31.14 -0.40
CA PHE A 14 4.24 31.03 0.65
C PHE A 14 3.81 30.51 2.03
N VAL A 15 3.44 29.23 2.09
CA VAL A 15 3.74 28.39 3.27
C VAL A 15 4.51 27.14 2.81
N LEU A 16 5.73 27.36 2.34
CA LEU A 16 6.81 26.37 2.22
C LEU A 16 8.12 27.15 2.44
N PRO A 17 9.11 26.69 3.23
CA PRO A 17 9.05 26.00 4.51
C PRO A 17 9.92 26.74 5.56
N THR A 18 9.34 27.11 6.71
CA THR A 18 10.13 27.34 7.96
C THR A 18 10.31 26.05 8.76
N ILE A 19 10.08 24.90 8.13
CA ILE A 19 9.74 23.60 8.76
C ILE A 19 10.91 22.95 9.53
N ALA A 20 12.13 23.48 9.49
CA ALA A 20 13.30 22.72 9.95
C ALA A 20 14.07 23.27 11.16
N ILE A 21 13.62 24.32 11.86
CA ILE A 21 14.38 24.90 12.99
C ILE A 21 13.52 24.86 14.25
N GLY A 22 13.60 23.76 15.00
CA GLY A 22 12.93 23.60 16.31
C GLY A 22 12.45 22.19 16.65
N GLN A 23 12.21 21.35 15.64
CA GLN A 23 11.59 20.01 15.80
C GLN A 23 12.62 18.86 15.77
N GLU A 24 13.88 19.21 15.56
CA GLU A 24 14.98 18.28 15.31
C GLU A 24 15.30 17.37 16.51
N LYS A 25 15.05 17.85 17.73
CA LYS A 25 15.27 17.10 18.96
C LYS A 25 14.25 15.98 19.16
N GLU A 26 12.98 16.25 18.88
CA GLU A 26 11.91 15.26 19.07
C GLU A 26 11.97 14.17 18.01
N PHE A 27 12.31 14.50 16.76
CA PHE A 27 12.55 13.48 15.72
C PHE A 27 13.78 12.63 15.99
N LYS A 28 14.88 13.22 16.45
CA LYS A 28 16.08 12.46 16.82
C LYS A 28 15.75 11.46 17.92
N LYS A 29 14.92 11.83 18.90
CA LYS A 29 14.42 10.89 19.92
C LYS A 29 13.55 9.79 19.32
N VAL A 30 12.62 10.10 18.42
CA VAL A 30 11.78 9.08 17.76
C VAL A 30 12.67 8.08 17.02
N LYS A 31 13.63 8.57 16.25
CA LYS A 31 14.55 7.72 15.50
C LYS A 31 15.48 6.91 16.40
N GLU A 32 16.09 7.52 17.42
CA GLU A 32 16.92 6.79 18.39
C GLU A 32 16.13 5.71 19.14
N LEU A 33 14.87 5.98 19.50
CA LEU A 33 13.97 4.99 20.07
C LEU A 33 13.67 3.85 19.10
N ILE A 34 13.51 4.15 17.80
CA ILE A 34 13.29 3.15 16.75
C ILE A 34 14.54 2.29 16.52
N ASP A 35 15.71 2.93 16.34
CA ASP A 35 17.00 2.29 16.05
C ASP A 35 17.49 1.44 17.23
N LYS A 36 17.28 1.91 18.47
CA LYS A 36 17.58 1.15 19.68
C LYS A 36 16.69 -0.09 19.79
N ASN A 37 15.41 0.03 19.46
CA ASN A 37 14.50 -1.12 19.48
C ASN A 37 14.75 -2.12 18.34
N LEU A 38 15.28 -1.69 17.19
CA LEU A 38 15.68 -2.62 16.11
C LEU A 38 16.83 -3.55 16.54
N LYS A 39 17.64 -3.13 17.51
CA LYS A 39 18.81 -3.90 17.99
C LYS A 39 18.58 -4.67 19.30
N GLU A 40 17.63 -4.25 20.15
CA GLU A 40 17.61 -4.71 21.55
C GLU A 40 16.27 -5.25 22.09
N THR A 41 15.15 -5.28 21.35
CA THR A 41 13.88 -5.73 21.97
C THR A 41 13.78 -7.25 22.10
N VAL A 42 14.19 -7.76 23.27
CA VAL A 42 13.96 -9.12 23.78
C VAL A 42 12.72 -9.16 24.71
N ASN A 43 12.18 -8.01 25.14
CA ASN A 43 11.07 -7.90 26.10
C ASN A 43 9.85 -7.10 25.55
N THR A 44 8.66 -7.69 25.66
CA THR A 44 7.36 -7.15 25.22
C THR A 44 6.97 -5.82 25.90
N ASN A 45 7.34 -5.60 27.17
CA ASN A 45 6.99 -4.37 27.89
C ASN A 45 7.78 -3.15 27.38
N ASP A 46 9.07 -3.31 27.09
CA ASP A 46 9.91 -2.24 26.53
C ASP A 46 9.47 -1.88 25.11
N PHE A 47 9.03 -2.87 24.34
CA PHE A 47 8.40 -2.65 23.05
C PHE A 47 7.16 -1.76 23.17
N ILE A 48 6.20 -2.11 24.04
CA ILE A 48 4.95 -1.35 24.24
C ILE A 48 5.23 0.09 24.71
N ILE A 49 6.17 0.29 25.63
CA ILE A 49 6.55 1.61 26.12
C ILE A 49 7.14 2.47 25.00
N THR A 50 8.03 1.89 24.18
CA THR A 50 8.62 2.62 23.05
C THR A 50 7.59 2.94 21.97
N ILE A 51 6.66 2.03 21.68
CA ILE A 51 5.55 2.31 20.76
C ILE A 51 4.66 3.44 21.27
N ARG A 52 4.33 3.48 22.57
CA ARG A 52 3.60 4.61 23.15
C ARG A 52 4.38 5.92 23.02
N LYS A 53 5.70 5.90 23.23
CA LYS A 53 6.54 7.11 23.05
C LYS A 53 6.56 7.57 21.60
N ILE A 54 6.76 6.66 20.64
CA ILE A 54 6.70 6.95 19.20
C ILE A 54 5.33 7.51 18.83
N PHE A 55 4.24 6.91 19.34
CA PHE A 55 2.89 7.39 19.12
C PHE A 55 2.67 8.79 19.69
N THR A 56 2.98 9.04 20.96
CA THR A 56 2.82 10.36 21.58
C THR A 56 3.64 11.42 20.85
N LEU A 57 4.88 11.11 20.46
CA LEU A 57 5.71 12.00 19.66
C LEU A 57 5.12 12.23 18.27
N SER A 58 4.62 11.18 17.60
CA SER A 58 3.95 11.30 16.30
C SER A 58 2.65 12.11 16.37
N GLN A 59 1.89 12.01 17.46
CA GLN A 59 0.66 12.76 17.69
C GLN A 59 0.93 14.21 18.07
N ASP A 60 1.98 14.49 18.84
CA ASP A 60 2.42 15.87 19.12
C ASP A 60 2.92 16.54 17.83
N LEU A 61 3.66 15.79 17.00
CA LEU A 61 4.06 16.25 15.67
C LEU A 61 2.88 16.43 14.71
N LYS A 62 1.87 15.55 14.76
CA LYS A 62 0.66 15.66 13.94
C LYS A 62 -0.31 16.75 14.45
N GLY A 63 -0.39 16.98 15.75
CA GLY A 63 -1.22 18.03 16.34
C GLY A 63 -0.65 19.42 16.05
N ASN A 64 0.68 19.55 16.12
CA ASN A 64 1.35 20.81 15.83
C ASN A 64 1.65 21.00 14.32
N TYR A 65 1.82 19.90 13.55
CA TYR A 65 2.24 19.90 12.14
C TYR A 65 1.67 18.72 11.33
N PRO A 66 0.32 18.66 11.18
CA PRO A 66 -0.38 17.51 10.60
C PRO A 66 -0.01 17.17 9.15
N GLU A 67 0.61 18.11 8.43
CA GLU A 67 0.86 18.01 6.99
C GLU A 67 2.35 17.90 6.60
N SER A 68 3.26 17.70 7.56
CA SER A 68 4.69 17.57 7.26
C SER A 68 5.08 16.15 6.78
N PRO A 69 6.05 16.00 5.86
CA PRO A 69 6.56 14.68 5.45
C PRO A 69 6.97 13.82 6.65
N LEU A 70 7.56 14.48 7.63
CA LEU A 70 8.04 13.89 8.87
C LEU A 70 6.91 13.34 9.77
N GLY A 71 5.78 14.07 9.88
CA GLY A 71 4.62 13.60 10.65
C GLY A 71 3.97 12.35 10.03
N TYR A 72 3.88 12.32 8.70
CA TYR A 72 3.38 11.15 7.96
C TYR A 72 4.33 9.96 8.06
N TYR A 73 5.65 10.18 7.98
CA TYR A 73 6.66 9.14 8.20
C TYR A 73 6.53 8.54 9.61
N ALA A 74 6.46 9.37 10.66
CA ALA A 74 6.28 8.85 12.02
C ALA A 74 4.97 8.03 12.18
N SER A 75 3.90 8.47 11.52
CA SER A 75 2.60 7.78 11.54
C SER A 75 2.67 6.40 10.85
N SER A 76 3.41 6.26 9.74
CA SER A 76 3.53 4.95 9.07
C SER A 76 4.20 3.90 9.96
N PHE A 77 5.26 4.28 10.68
CA PHE A 77 5.95 3.38 11.62
C PHE A 77 5.06 2.94 12.78
N TYR A 78 4.22 3.85 13.29
CA TYR A 78 3.25 3.51 14.32
C TYR A 78 2.31 2.40 13.83
N PHE A 79 1.74 2.54 12.63
CA PHE A 79 0.81 1.55 12.06
C PHE A 79 1.50 0.21 11.80
N GLU A 80 2.72 0.21 11.28
CA GLU A 80 3.50 -1.00 11.04
C GLU A 80 3.76 -1.77 12.35
N ARG A 81 4.26 -1.08 13.38
CA ARG A 81 4.68 -1.72 14.65
C ARG A 81 3.54 -2.16 15.54
N THR A 82 2.38 -1.51 15.46
CA THR A 82 1.22 -1.87 16.28
C THR A 82 0.39 -3.00 15.68
N ASN A 83 0.77 -3.52 14.51
CA ASN A 83 -0.10 -4.34 13.66
C ASN A 83 -1.45 -3.67 13.36
N ILE A 84 -1.54 -2.34 13.51
CA ILE A 84 -2.74 -1.59 13.12
C ILE A 84 -2.63 -1.37 11.62
N ASN A 85 -3.19 -2.32 10.86
CA ASN A 85 -3.40 -2.29 9.41
C ASN A 85 -2.19 -1.82 8.58
N VAL A 86 -1.43 -2.77 8.00
CA VAL A 86 -0.29 -2.50 7.11
C VAL A 86 -0.65 -1.57 5.95
N ASP A 87 -1.91 -1.57 5.50
CA ASP A 87 -2.37 -0.62 4.48
C ASP A 87 -2.27 0.82 4.99
N SER A 88 -2.69 1.09 6.22
CA SER A 88 -2.55 2.41 6.83
C SER A 88 -1.10 2.84 6.89
N ALA A 89 -0.19 1.92 7.25
CA ALA A 89 1.24 2.20 7.23
C ALA A 89 1.72 2.61 5.82
N PHE A 90 1.35 1.85 4.79
CA PHE A 90 1.69 2.16 3.40
C PHE A 90 1.18 3.53 2.96
N PHE A 91 -0.09 3.86 3.21
CA PHE A 91 -0.66 5.14 2.77
C PHE A 91 -0.05 6.34 3.50
N GLN A 92 0.25 6.21 4.80
CA GLN A 92 0.97 7.26 5.51
C GLN A 92 2.39 7.44 4.95
N MET A 93 3.11 6.35 4.66
CA MET A 93 4.44 6.42 4.05
C MET A 93 4.38 7.07 2.65
N LYS A 94 3.33 6.77 1.87
CA LYS A 94 3.14 7.35 0.54
C LYS A 94 2.95 8.86 0.63
N ILE A 95 2.10 9.32 1.55
CA ILE A 95 1.89 10.76 1.76
C ILE A 95 3.20 11.41 2.23
N ALA A 96 3.96 10.75 3.09
CA ALA A 96 5.27 11.23 3.53
C ALA A 96 6.22 11.43 2.34
N ASN A 97 6.31 10.44 1.45
CA ASN A 97 7.12 10.50 0.23
C ASN A 97 6.65 11.61 -0.72
N ASP A 98 5.34 11.72 -0.96
CA ASP A 98 4.76 12.75 -1.83
C ASP A 98 5.04 14.16 -1.31
N GLN A 99 5.00 14.36 0.01
CA GLN A 99 5.35 15.65 0.62
C GLN A 99 6.86 15.90 0.59
N PHE A 100 7.68 14.88 0.81
CA PHE A 100 9.14 14.99 0.70
C PHE A 100 9.56 15.44 -0.70
N ASN A 101 8.98 14.86 -1.75
CA ASN A 101 9.29 15.18 -3.14
C ASN A 101 8.84 16.60 -3.57
N LYS A 102 7.99 17.28 -2.79
CA LYS A 102 7.59 18.67 -3.03
C LYS A 102 8.56 19.70 -2.42
N LEU A 103 9.47 19.27 -1.56
CA LEU A 103 10.49 20.14 -0.98
C LEU A 103 11.57 20.47 -2.01
N ASP A 104 12.20 21.63 -1.90
CA ASP A 104 13.42 21.93 -2.65
C ASP A 104 14.59 21.02 -2.20
N GLU A 105 15.59 20.89 -3.07
CA GLU A 105 16.75 20.01 -2.86
C GLU A 105 17.48 20.29 -1.55
N LYS A 106 17.60 21.56 -1.14
CA LYS A 106 18.27 21.93 0.12
C LYS A 106 17.52 21.38 1.32
N ASN A 107 16.19 21.46 1.31
CA ASN A 107 15.36 20.94 2.39
C ASN A 107 15.29 19.41 2.38
N GLN A 108 15.26 18.78 1.20
CA GLN A 108 15.40 17.32 1.08
C GLN A 108 16.73 16.83 1.65
N GLN A 109 17.84 17.46 1.27
CA GLN A 109 19.18 17.12 1.76
C GLN A 109 19.27 17.30 3.27
N LYS A 110 18.71 18.39 3.81
CA LYS A 110 18.67 18.61 5.27
C LYS A 110 17.95 17.48 6.00
N LEU A 111 16.84 16.97 5.46
CA LEU A 111 16.12 15.83 6.05
C LEU A 111 16.91 14.53 5.94
N CYS A 112 17.57 14.30 4.80
CA CYS A 112 18.43 13.14 4.58
C CYS A 112 19.63 13.17 5.54
N ASP A 113 20.42 14.24 5.60
CA ASP A 113 21.59 14.34 6.47
C ASP A 113 21.22 14.20 7.95
N LYS A 114 20.11 14.82 8.35
CA LYS A 114 19.76 14.95 9.76
C LYS A 114 18.99 13.78 10.32
N PHE A 115 18.14 13.17 9.50
CA PHE A 115 17.23 12.11 9.93
C PHE A 115 17.43 10.81 9.15
N ASN A 116 18.35 10.76 8.18
CA ASN A 116 18.47 9.66 7.22
C ASN A 116 17.16 9.39 6.48
N LEU A 117 16.40 10.46 6.21
CA LEU A 117 15.18 10.43 5.43
C LEU A 117 15.50 10.88 4.02
N CYS A 118 16.02 9.94 3.25
CA CYS A 118 16.43 10.15 1.88
C CYS A 118 15.38 9.54 0.95
N LYS A 119 15.41 9.91 -0.34
CA LYS A 119 14.47 9.39 -1.33
C LYS A 119 14.41 7.85 -1.33
N GLU A 120 15.56 7.21 -1.25
CA GLU A 120 15.71 5.75 -1.18
C GLU A 120 15.01 5.13 0.04
N THR A 121 15.05 5.81 1.19
CA THR A 121 14.37 5.36 2.42
C THR A 121 12.86 5.24 2.19
N PHE A 122 12.26 6.23 1.53
CA PHE A 122 10.83 6.20 1.22
C PHE A 122 10.51 5.08 0.23
N THR A 123 11.27 4.94 -0.84
CA THR A 123 11.08 3.88 -1.84
C THR A 123 11.16 2.49 -1.19
N ASN A 124 12.23 2.20 -0.46
CA ASN A 124 12.44 0.89 0.18
C ASN A 124 11.33 0.54 1.17
N ASN A 125 10.87 1.52 1.96
CA ASN A 125 9.79 1.31 2.91
C ASN A 125 8.44 1.11 2.20
N LEU A 126 8.15 1.86 1.14
CA LEU A 126 6.94 1.66 0.33
C LEU A 126 6.91 0.29 -0.31
N ASP A 127 8.02 -0.15 -0.90
CA ASP A 127 8.13 -1.46 -1.52
C ASP A 127 7.92 -2.56 -0.48
N SER A 128 8.63 -2.48 0.65
CA SER A 128 8.51 -3.45 1.76
C SER A 128 7.07 -3.53 2.29
N LEU A 129 6.44 -2.40 2.59
CA LEU A 129 5.06 -2.35 3.08
C LEU A 129 4.08 -2.90 2.04
N SER A 130 4.31 -2.65 0.75
CA SER A 130 3.45 -3.14 -0.31
C SER A 130 3.53 -4.66 -0.48
N VAL A 131 4.73 -5.25 -0.33
CA VAL A 131 4.93 -6.71 -0.37
C VAL A 131 4.24 -7.38 0.81
N ILE A 132 4.39 -6.84 2.02
CA ILE A 132 3.71 -7.37 3.22
C ILE A 132 2.19 -7.27 3.04
N SER A 133 1.70 -6.12 2.54
CA SER A 133 0.27 -5.94 2.27
C SER A 133 -0.23 -6.98 1.27
N LEU A 134 0.46 -7.17 0.14
CA LEU A 134 0.10 -8.17 -0.85
C LEU A 134 0.05 -9.59 -0.26
N ALA A 135 1.01 -9.96 0.60
CA ALA A 135 0.99 -11.25 1.28
C ALA A 135 -0.28 -11.45 2.12
N ASN A 136 -0.75 -10.41 2.81
CA ASN A 136 -2.00 -10.45 3.58
C ASN A 136 -3.22 -10.66 2.68
N TYR A 137 -3.32 -9.94 1.55
CA TYR A 137 -4.41 -10.13 0.59
C TYR A 137 -4.38 -11.51 -0.09
N CYS A 138 -3.19 -12.10 -0.24
CA CYS A 138 -3.01 -13.44 -0.80
C CYS A 138 -3.27 -14.58 0.20
N SER A 139 -3.35 -14.30 1.50
CA SER A 139 -3.39 -15.33 2.57
C SER A 139 -4.51 -16.37 2.40
N ASN A 140 -5.68 -15.93 1.95
CA ASN A 140 -6.86 -16.79 1.76
C ASN A 140 -6.97 -17.40 0.36
N GLN A 141 -6.01 -17.14 -0.54
CA GLN A 141 -5.98 -17.61 -1.93
C GLN A 141 -7.27 -17.35 -2.73
N ARG A 142 -7.93 -16.21 -2.50
CA ARG A 142 -9.13 -15.80 -3.23
C ARG A 142 -8.82 -14.67 -4.19
N SER A 143 -9.32 -14.75 -5.42
CA SER A 143 -9.07 -13.72 -6.44
C SER A 143 -9.67 -12.37 -6.05
N ASP A 144 -10.82 -12.35 -5.37
CA ASP A 144 -11.49 -11.11 -4.97
C ASP A 144 -10.74 -10.33 -3.89
N GLU A 145 -10.05 -11.01 -2.98
CA GLU A 145 -9.15 -10.35 -2.02
C GLU A 145 -7.96 -9.70 -2.74
N VAL A 146 -7.31 -10.41 -3.66
CA VAL A 146 -6.20 -9.82 -4.45
C VAL A 146 -6.68 -8.66 -5.31
N LYS A 147 -7.93 -8.72 -5.82
CA LYS A 147 -8.55 -7.59 -6.53
C LYS A 147 -8.70 -6.35 -5.65
N LYS A 148 -8.99 -6.49 -4.35
CA LYS A 148 -9.02 -5.35 -3.42
C LYS A 148 -7.66 -4.68 -3.31
N PHE A 149 -6.56 -5.45 -3.28
CA PHE A 149 -5.21 -4.89 -3.34
C PHE A 149 -5.00 -4.07 -4.62
N LEU A 150 -5.30 -4.64 -5.79
CA LEU A 150 -5.15 -3.96 -7.09
C LEU A 150 -5.98 -2.67 -7.20
N ASN A 151 -7.15 -2.62 -6.57
CA ASN A 151 -7.98 -1.42 -6.54
C ASN A 151 -7.43 -0.34 -5.59
N LYS A 152 -6.72 -0.74 -4.53
CA LYS A 152 -6.27 0.13 -3.46
C LYS A 152 -4.87 0.67 -3.70
N TYR A 153 -3.98 -0.15 -4.24
CA TYR A 153 -2.57 0.18 -4.43
C TYR A 153 -2.32 0.75 -5.84
N PRO A 154 -1.49 1.81 -5.94
CA PRO A 154 -1.26 2.48 -7.22
C PRO A 154 -0.50 1.57 -8.19
N GLN A 155 -0.81 1.71 -9.48
CA GLN A 155 0.02 1.19 -10.56
C GLN A 155 1.41 1.84 -10.48
N GLY A 156 2.47 1.05 -10.59
CA GLY A 156 3.86 1.51 -10.57
C GLY A 156 4.67 1.10 -9.34
N ILE A 157 4.03 0.58 -8.28
CA ILE A 157 4.78 -0.14 -7.22
C ILE A 157 5.11 -1.55 -7.70
N GLU A 158 6.24 -2.09 -7.24
CA GLU A 158 6.75 -3.39 -7.69
C GLU A 158 5.72 -4.52 -7.49
N SER A 159 5.08 -4.55 -6.32
CA SER A 159 4.10 -5.57 -5.95
C SER A 159 2.82 -5.55 -6.79
N TYR A 160 2.51 -4.46 -7.52
CA TYR A 160 1.30 -4.37 -8.33
C TYR A 160 1.30 -5.39 -9.47
N ASN A 161 2.42 -5.52 -10.18
CA ASN A 161 2.53 -6.48 -11.29
C ASN A 161 2.50 -7.93 -10.80
N ILE A 162 3.09 -8.19 -9.62
CA ILE A 162 3.01 -9.50 -8.96
C ILE A 162 1.55 -9.80 -8.59
N ALA A 163 0.84 -8.83 -8.01
CA ALA A 163 -0.57 -8.97 -7.66
C ALA A 163 -1.45 -9.25 -8.89
N LEU A 164 -1.19 -8.61 -10.03
CA LEU A 164 -1.90 -8.89 -11.28
C LEU A 164 -1.73 -10.35 -11.72
N GLN A 165 -0.49 -10.86 -11.70
CA GLN A 165 -0.21 -12.24 -12.08
C GLN A 165 -0.86 -13.25 -11.12
N ILE A 166 -0.88 -12.96 -9.82
CA ILE A 166 -1.55 -13.80 -8.83
C ILE A 166 -3.06 -13.75 -9.02
N TYR A 167 -3.63 -12.56 -9.24
CA TYR A 167 -5.06 -12.36 -9.48
C TYR A 167 -5.53 -13.16 -10.70
N GLU A 168 -4.83 -13.05 -11.83
CA GLU A 168 -5.11 -13.82 -13.05
C GLU A 168 -5.09 -15.32 -12.77
N LYS A 169 -4.05 -15.83 -12.09
CA LYS A 169 -3.90 -17.25 -11.74
C LYS A 169 -5.04 -17.75 -10.86
N LEU A 170 -5.40 -17.00 -9.81
CA LEU A 170 -6.48 -17.39 -8.91
C LEU A 170 -7.83 -17.33 -9.63
N ARG A 171 -8.06 -16.30 -10.43
CA ARG A 171 -9.29 -16.15 -11.21
C ARG A 171 -9.48 -17.30 -12.19
N PHE A 172 -8.41 -17.67 -12.91
CA PHE A 172 -8.41 -18.84 -13.79
C PHE A 172 -8.78 -20.12 -13.03
N ARG A 173 -8.16 -20.37 -11.85
CA ARG A 173 -8.44 -21.55 -11.03
C ARG A 173 -9.91 -21.62 -10.60
N GLU A 174 -10.47 -20.50 -10.15
CA GLU A 174 -11.86 -20.42 -9.70
C GLU A 174 -12.86 -20.72 -10.82
N ILE A 175 -12.65 -20.14 -12.00
CA ILE A 175 -13.59 -20.31 -13.11
C ILE A 175 -13.45 -21.69 -13.75
N LEU A 176 -12.25 -22.28 -13.81
CA LEU A 176 -11.99 -23.52 -14.53
C LEU A 176 -12.92 -24.67 -14.07
N GLN A 177 -13.32 -24.66 -12.80
CA GLN A 177 -14.21 -25.66 -12.21
C GLN A 177 -15.71 -25.38 -12.41
N SER A 178 -16.08 -24.17 -12.82
CA SER A 178 -17.50 -23.73 -12.89
C SER A 178 -18.29 -24.30 -14.07
N ASN A 179 -17.60 -24.74 -15.14
CA ASN A 179 -18.20 -25.05 -16.46
C ASN A 179 -19.10 -23.93 -17.02
N ASP A 180 -18.95 -22.69 -16.56
CA ASP A 180 -19.76 -21.55 -16.99
C ASP A 180 -19.05 -20.78 -18.10
N LEU A 181 -19.58 -20.91 -19.33
CA LEU A 181 -19.05 -20.23 -20.51
C LEU A 181 -19.07 -18.70 -20.38
N ASN A 182 -19.99 -18.11 -19.61
CA ASN A 182 -20.00 -16.67 -19.36
C ASN A 182 -18.82 -16.25 -18.49
N LEU A 183 -18.42 -17.07 -17.50
CA LEU A 183 -17.25 -16.81 -16.69
C LEU A 183 -15.96 -16.91 -17.50
N TYR A 184 -15.90 -17.83 -18.48
CA TYR A 184 -14.77 -17.92 -19.40
C TYR A 184 -14.68 -16.72 -20.33
N SER A 185 -15.79 -16.29 -20.92
CA SER A 185 -15.82 -15.08 -21.76
C SER A 185 -15.36 -13.84 -20.99
N LYS A 186 -15.84 -13.66 -19.75
CA LYS A 186 -15.39 -12.56 -18.89
C LYS A 186 -13.89 -12.60 -18.60
N PHE A 187 -13.33 -13.80 -18.42
CA PHE A 187 -11.89 -13.97 -18.20
C PHE A 187 -11.07 -13.50 -19.40
N PHE A 188 -11.47 -13.85 -20.64
CA PHE A 188 -10.78 -13.38 -21.84
C PHE A 188 -10.86 -11.85 -22.03
N ILE A 189 -11.98 -11.23 -21.64
CA ILE A 189 -12.12 -9.77 -21.67
C ILE A 189 -11.19 -9.12 -20.62
N GLU A 190 -11.12 -9.70 -19.42
CA GLU A 190 -10.30 -9.19 -18.33
C GLU A 190 -8.79 -9.44 -18.57
N PHE A 191 -8.44 -10.52 -19.27
CA PHE A 191 -7.05 -10.93 -19.55
C PHE A 191 -6.88 -11.37 -21.02
N PRO A 192 -6.88 -10.43 -21.98
CA PRO A 192 -6.87 -10.77 -23.42
C PRO A 192 -5.59 -11.48 -23.88
N ASN A 193 -4.47 -11.29 -23.16
CA ASN A 193 -3.19 -11.93 -23.44
C ASN A 193 -2.82 -12.96 -22.35
N SER A 194 -3.82 -13.59 -21.72
CA SER A 194 -3.59 -14.56 -20.66
C SER A 194 -2.79 -15.76 -21.16
N LYS A 195 -1.79 -16.18 -20.37
CA LYS A 195 -1.09 -17.45 -20.59
C LYS A 195 -1.96 -18.69 -20.34
N TYR A 196 -3.15 -18.49 -19.77
CA TYR A 196 -4.12 -19.56 -19.49
C TYR A 196 -5.14 -19.76 -20.62
N SER A 197 -5.05 -18.94 -21.69
CA SER A 197 -6.02 -18.96 -22.78
C SER A 197 -6.19 -20.33 -23.44
N ASP A 198 -5.09 -21.01 -23.75
CA ASP A 198 -5.12 -22.33 -24.40
C ASP A 198 -5.80 -23.38 -23.51
N SER A 199 -5.52 -23.34 -22.20
CA SER A 199 -6.15 -24.25 -21.24
C SER A 199 -7.65 -24.02 -21.11
N LEU A 200 -8.09 -22.76 -21.18
CA LEU A 200 -9.50 -22.39 -21.10
C LEU A 200 -10.25 -22.75 -22.39
N ASN A 201 -9.61 -22.55 -23.56
CA ASN A 201 -10.15 -22.97 -24.85
C ASN A 201 -10.32 -24.49 -24.94
N ALA A 202 -9.33 -25.27 -24.52
CA ALA A 202 -9.44 -26.72 -24.46
C ALA A 202 -10.62 -27.18 -23.58
N LYS A 203 -10.86 -26.48 -22.46
CA LYS A 203 -12.01 -26.75 -21.59
C LYS A 203 -13.34 -26.42 -22.27
N ILE A 204 -13.42 -25.30 -23.01
CA ILE A 204 -14.60 -24.93 -23.79
C ILE A 204 -14.90 -26.00 -24.85
N GLU A 205 -13.89 -26.45 -25.60
CA GLU A 205 -14.05 -27.50 -26.61
C GLU A 205 -14.59 -28.80 -26.00
N GLN A 206 -14.05 -29.22 -24.84
CA GLN A 206 -14.56 -30.39 -24.12
C GLN A 206 -16.05 -30.24 -23.76
N LEU A 207 -16.45 -29.07 -23.24
CA LEU A 207 -17.86 -28.81 -22.91
C LEU A 207 -18.74 -28.86 -24.16
N ILE A 208 -18.32 -28.23 -25.27
CA ILE A 208 -19.06 -28.24 -26.53
C ILE A 208 -19.25 -29.68 -27.03
N ILE A 209 -18.19 -30.50 -27.01
CA ILE A 209 -18.27 -31.92 -27.40
C ILE A 209 -19.27 -32.67 -26.52
N MET A 210 -19.22 -32.48 -25.19
CA MET A 210 -20.16 -33.11 -24.26
C MET A 210 -21.62 -32.72 -24.53
N PHE A 211 -21.88 -31.45 -24.80
CA PHE A 211 -23.22 -30.95 -25.12
C PHE A 211 -23.73 -31.49 -26.46
N CYS A 212 -22.88 -31.52 -27.49
CA CYS A 212 -23.24 -32.00 -28.82
C CYS A 212 -23.45 -33.52 -28.89
N GLN A 213 -22.80 -34.29 -28.00
CA GLN A 213 -22.95 -35.75 -27.94
C GLN A 213 -24.08 -36.23 -27.02
N GLY A 214 -24.83 -35.33 -26.37
CA GLY A 214 -25.99 -35.69 -25.55
C GLY A 214 -25.67 -36.41 -24.24
N VAL A 215 -24.46 -36.25 -23.69
CA VAL A 215 -24.06 -36.90 -22.42
C VAL A 215 -24.73 -36.17 -21.24
N PRO A 216 -25.54 -36.85 -20.39
CA PRO A 216 -26.18 -36.21 -19.25
C PRO A 216 -25.16 -35.81 -18.17
N ILE A 217 -25.19 -34.53 -17.75
CA ILE A 217 -24.28 -33.94 -16.76
C ILE A 217 -24.25 -34.72 -15.43
N GLY A 218 -25.34 -35.40 -15.07
CA GLY A 218 -25.46 -36.17 -13.83
C GLY A 218 -24.61 -37.46 -13.74
N LEU A 219 -24.09 -37.98 -14.86
CA LEU A 219 -23.31 -39.22 -14.88
C LEU A 219 -21.81 -39.04 -14.59
N ILE A 220 -21.31 -37.80 -14.61
CA ILE A 220 -19.87 -37.50 -14.48
C ILE A 220 -19.47 -37.23 -13.01
N LEU A 221 -20.41 -36.88 -12.13
CA LEU A 221 -20.16 -36.65 -10.69
C LEU A 221 -19.76 -37.91 -9.90
N ARG A 222 -19.69 -39.09 -10.53
CA ARG A 222 -19.29 -40.35 -9.88
C ARG A 222 -17.88 -40.84 -10.23
N THR A 223 -17.14 -40.13 -11.08
CA THR A 223 -15.86 -40.65 -11.62
C THR A 223 -14.67 -39.68 -11.50
N ILE A 224 -14.78 -38.64 -10.67
CA ILE A 224 -13.66 -37.80 -10.21
C ILE A 224 -13.74 -37.74 -8.68
#